data_AF-A0A251NYP5-F1
#
_entry.id   AF-A0A251NYP5-F1
#
_cell.length_a   1.000
_cell.length_b   1.000
_cell.length_c   1.000
_cell.angle_alpha   90.00
_cell.angle_beta   90.00
_cell.angle_gamma   90.00
#
_symmetry.space_group_name_H-M   'P 1'
#
loop_
_entity.id
_entity.type
_entity.pdbx_description
1 polymer ?
#
loop_
_entity_poly.entity_id
_entity_poly.type
_entity_poly.pdbx_seq_one_letter_code
_entity_poly.pdbx_strand_id
1 'polypeptide(L)'
;MARNEEKAHSMLNRFITLKAEEKKKPKERRPYLASECRDLAEASKRRQQIMGEIVAEIQNEELGEHRLRDLNDEINKLIREKVHWERRIVELGGPNYAKHAPKMTDLDGNIINVPNTSGRGPGYRYFGAAKKLRGVRELFEKPPELRKRRTRYDIYKRIDASYYGYRDDEDGVLEKVEAPAEWKRMEEIRKEARRAVKSGEVVSVAKAKEEIEKMVLEKKKKELLSKYTSDGLLEEQT
;
A
#
# COMPACT_ATOMS: atom_id res chain seq x y z
N MET A 1 -35.09 -46.32 36.02
CA MET A 1 -35.67 -45.46 34.96
C MET A 1 -35.08 -45.91 33.63
N ALA A 2 -35.91 -46.20 32.62
CA ALA A 2 -35.45 -46.64 31.29
C ALA A 2 -34.56 -45.60 30.60
N ARG A 3 -33.62 -46.05 29.76
CA ARG A 3 -32.70 -45.18 28.99
C ARG A 3 -33.49 -44.30 28.01
N ASN A 4 -32.94 -43.15 27.64
CA ASN A 4 -33.63 -42.20 26.77
C ASN A 4 -33.99 -42.80 25.39
N GLU A 5 -33.15 -43.71 24.89
CA GLU A 5 -33.41 -44.48 23.66
C GLU A 5 -34.62 -45.43 23.81
N GLU A 6 -34.73 -46.16 24.92
CA GLU A 6 -35.87 -47.05 25.17
C GLU A 6 -37.17 -46.26 25.32
N LYS A 7 -37.09 -45.08 25.98
CA LYS A 7 -38.21 -44.14 26.05
C LYS A 7 -38.60 -43.64 24.67
N ALA A 8 -37.65 -43.23 23.83
CA ALA A 8 -37.92 -42.79 22.46
C ALA A 8 -38.56 -43.90 21.60
N HIS A 9 -38.19 -45.16 21.85
CA HIS A 9 -38.75 -46.32 21.16
C HIS A 9 -40.07 -46.86 21.76
N SER A 10 -40.58 -46.26 22.85
CA SER A 10 -41.88 -46.61 23.41
C SER A 10 -42.99 -46.54 22.36
N MET A 11 -43.96 -47.46 22.44
CA MET A 11 -45.13 -47.50 21.55
C MET A 11 -45.88 -46.17 21.51
N LEU A 12 -45.98 -45.46 22.65
CA LEU A 12 -46.60 -44.14 22.73
C LEU A 12 -45.82 -43.10 21.91
N ASN A 13 -44.49 -43.07 22.05
CA ASN A 13 -43.66 -42.11 21.36
C ASN A 13 -43.62 -42.39 19.86
N ARG A 14 -43.57 -43.67 19.46
CA ARG A 14 -43.75 -44.09 18.06
C ARG A 14 -45.11 -43.65 17.51
N PHE A 15 -46.19 -43.80 18.27
CA PHE A 15 -47.53 -43.37 17.86
C PHE A 15 -47.64 -41.85 17.72
N ILE A 16 -47.06 -41.09 18.66
CA ILE A 16 -47.00 -39.62 18.60
C ILE A 16 -46.19 -39.17 17.39
N THR A 17 -45.05 -39.80 17.09
CA THR A 17 -44.26 -39.50 15.88
C THR A 17 -45.05 -39.83 14.62
N LEU A 18 -45.75 -40.96 14.57
CA LEU A 18 -46.55 -41.37 13.41
C LEU A 18 -47.72 -40.41 13.16
N LYS A 19 -48.45 -40.00 14.21
CA LYS A 19 -49.49 -38.95 14.14
C LYS A 19 -48.93 -37.59 13.71
N ALA A 20 -47.72 -37.25 14.15
CA ALA A 20 -47.07 -36.02 13.76
C ALA A 20 -46.57 -36.07 12.30
N GLU A 21 -46.16 -37.25 11.83
CA GLU A 21 -45.80 -37.52 10.43
C GLU A 21 -47.03 -37.51 9.52
N GLU A 22 -48.17 -38.07 9.93
CA GLU A 22 -49.43 -37.95 9.17
C GLU A 22 -49.89 -36.50 9.01
N LYS A 23 -49.67 -35.66 10.02
CA LYS A 23 -49.95 -34.22 9.94
C LYS A 23 -48.94 -33.47 9.06
N LYS A 24 -47.74 -34.02 8.85
CA LYS A 24 -46.74 -33.44 7.94
C LYS A 24 -47.00 -33.98 6.54
N LYS A 25 -46.97 -33.10 5.54
CA LYS A 25 -46.90 -33.56 4.16
C LYS A 25 -45.65 -34.45 4.00
N PRO A 26 -45.71 -35.53 3.21
CA PRO A 26 -44.56 -36.39 2.94
C PRO A 26 -43.37 -35.53 2.51
N LYS A 27 -42.13 -35.97 2.81
CA LYS A 27 -40.92 -35.29 2.35
C LYS A 27 -40.90 -35.29 0.82
N GLU A 28 -41.44 -34.23 0.23
CA GLU A 28 -41.45 -34.04 -1.21
C GLU A 28 -39.99 -33.91 -1.66
N ARG A 29 -39.58 -34.88 -2.48
CA ARG A 29 -38.32 -34.78 -3.23
C ARG A 29 -38.32 -33.49 -4.02
N ARG A 30 -37.14 -32.88 -4.15
CA ARG A 30 -37.01 -31.67 -4.96
C ARG A 30 -37.45 -31.98 -6.39
N PRO A 31 -38.26 -31.12 -7.02
CA PRO A 31 -38.50 -31.19 -8.45
C PRO A 31 -37.16 -31.15 -9.18
N TYR A 32 -37.04 -31.94 -10.26
CA TYR A 32 -35.82 -31.95 -11.06
C TYR A 32 -35.62 -30.62 -11.79
N LEU A 33 -36.71 -29.98 -12.19
CA LEU A 33 -36.70 -28.74 -12.95
C LEU A 33 -37.28 -27.58 -12.13
N ALA A 34 -36.48 -26.53 -11.93
CA ALA A 34 -36.89 -25.37 -11.14
C ALA A 34 -38.07 -24.60 -11.76
N SER A 35 -38.27 -24.66 -13.08
CA SER A 35 -39.36 -23.96 -13.78
C SER A 35 -40.75 -24.50 -13.45
N GLU A 36 -40.87 -25.72 -12.92
CA GLU A 36 -42.15 -26.30 -12.52
C GLU A 36 -42.75 -25.60 -11.30
N CYS A 37 -41.91 -25.05 -10.42
CA CYS A 37 -42.38 -24.29 -9.26
C CYS A 37 -42.92 -22.92 -9.68
N ARG A 38 -44.17 -22.64 -9.30
CA ARG A 38 -44.85 -21.36 -9.53
C ARG A 38 -44.96 -20.50 -8.27
N ASP A 39 -44.74 -21.09 -7.10
CA ASP A 39 -44.77 -20.38 -5.83
C ASP A 39 -43.37 -19.91 -5.40
N LEU A 40 -43.30 -18.67 -4.94
CA LEU A 40 -42.08 -18.01 -4.47
C LEU A 40 -41.64 -18.55 -3.10
N ALA A 41 -42.59 -18.91 -2.22
CA ALA A 41 -42.28 -19.44 -0.90
C ALA A 41 -41.63 -20.82 -1.01
N GLU A 42 -42.18 -21.70 -1.86
CA GLU A 42 -41.60 -23.00 -2.15
C GLU A 42 -40.20 -22.88 -2.76
N ALA A 43 -40.02 -22.02 -3.78
CA ALA A 43 -38.71 -21.82 -4.42
C ALA A 43 -37.65 -21.34 -3.41
N SER A 44 -38.02 -20.43 -2.51
CA SER A 44 -37.14 -19.92 -1.45
C SER A 44 -36.77 -21.02 -0.45
N LYS A 45 -37.73 -21.87 -0.06
CA LYS A 45 -37.51 -23.02 0.81
C LYS A 45 -36.58 -24.06 0.18
N ARG A 46 -36.73 -24.34 -1.11
CA ARG A 46 -35.82 -25.25 -1.85
C ARG A 46 -34.41 -24.70 -1.89
N ARG A 47 -34.25 -23.40 -2.15
CA ARG A 47 -32.95 -22.71 -2.10
C ARG A 47 -32.30 -22.80 -0.71
N GLN A 48 -33.08 -22.63 0.36
CA GLN A 48 -32.57 -22.77 1.73
C GLN A 48 -32.17 -24.22 2.06
N GLN A 49 -32.93 -25.20 1.58
CA GLN A 49 -32.60 -26.61 1.74
C GLN A 49 -31.27 -26.98 1.05
N ILE A 50 -31.08 -26.52 -0.20
CA ILE A 50 -29.81 -26.72 -0.95
C ILE A 50 -28.64 -26.07 -0.21
N MET A 51 -28.83 -24.86 0.33
CA MET A 51 -27.79 -24.19 1.11
C MET A 51 -27.42 -24.96 2.38
N GLY A 52 -28.39 -25.56 3.07
CA GLY A 52 -28.13 -26.39 4.25
C GLY A 52 -27.31 -27.64 3.93
N GLU A 53 -27.62 -28.33 2.82
CA GLU A 53 -26.88 -29.51 2.37
C GLU A 53 -25.43 -29.15 1.99
N ILE A 54 -25.22 -28.07 1.23
CA ILE A 54 -23.88 -27.58 0.87
C ILE A 54 -23.03 -27.33 2.14
N VAL A 55 -23.59 -26.66 3.14
CA VAL A 55 -22.85 -26.35 4.37
C VAL A 55 -22.52 -27.61 5.17
N ALA A 56 -23.46 -28.55 5.27
CA ALA A 56 -23.26 -29.80 5.97
C ALA A 56 -22.18 -30.67 5.30
N GLU A 57 -22.18 -30.74 3.97
CA GLU A 57 -21.19 -31.52 3.21
C GLU A 57 -19.78 -30.91 3.27
N ILE A 58 -19.66 -29.58 3.25
CA ILE A 58 -18.37 -28.88 3.33
C ILE A 58 -17.67 -29.10 4.68
N GLN A 59 -18.43 -29.16 5.77
CA GLN A 59 -17.88 -29.28 7.12
C GLN A 59 -17.38 -30.69 7.48
N ASN A 60 -17.63 -31.69 6.64
CA ASN A 60 -17.19 -33.05 6.87
C ASN A 60 -15.72 -33.23 6.43
N GLU A 61 -14.77 -32.76 7.25
CA GLU A 61 -13.34 -32.76 6.91
C GLU A 61 -12.64 -34.12 7.12
N GLU A 62 -13.22 -35.04 7.90
CA GLU A 62 -12.56 -36.30 8.32
C GLU A 62 -12.69 -37.47 7.33
N LEU A 63 -13.10 -37.21 6.09
CA LEU A 63 -13.27 -38.25 5.08
C LEU A 63 -12.01 -38.41 4.22
N GLY A 64 -11.77 -39.64 3.75
CA GLY A 64 -10.63 -39.92 2.86
C GLY A 64 -10.68 -39.13 1.55
N GLU A 65 -9.51 -38.95 0.93
CA GLU A 65 -9.32 -38.09 -0.25
C GLU A 65 -10.30 -38.39 -1.40
N HIS A 66 -10.56 -39.67 -1.72
CA HIS A 66 -11.50 -40.04 -2.77
C HIS A 66 -12.92 -39.55 -2.48
N ARG A 67 -13.39 -39.75 -1.25
CA ARG A 67 -14.73 -39.33 -0.86
C ARG A 67 -14.87 -37.81 -0.81
N LEU A 68 -13.78 -37.09 -0.49
CA LEU A 68 -13.77 -35.63 -0.61
C LEU A 68 -13.91 -35.15 -2.06
N ARG A 69 -13.41 -35.91 -3.05
CA ARG A 69 -13.60 -35.59 -4.48
C ARG A 69 -15.05 -35.78 -4.91
N ASP A 70 -15.64 -36.92 -4.54
CA ASP A 70 -17.05 -37.22 -4.84
C ASP A 70 -17.99 -36.20 -4.17
N LEU A 71 -17.76 -35.87 -2.89
CA LEU A 71 -18.50 -34.83 -2.18
C LEU A 71 -18.34 -33.46 -2.84
N ASN A 72 -17.15 -33.13 -3.35
CA ASN A 72 -16.93 -31.87 -4.05
C ASN A 72 -17.67 -31.81 -5.39
N ASP A 73 -17.81 -32.95 -6.09
CA ASP A 73 -18.66 -33.06 -7.28
C ASP A 73 -20.15 -32.89 -6.95
N GLU A 74 -20.61 -33.50 -5.85
CA GLU A 74 -21.97 -33.33 -5.32
C GLU A 74 -22.26 -31.87 -4.95
N ILE A 75 -21.36 -31.20 -4.23
CA ILE A 75 -21.47 -29.77 -3.90
C ILE A 75 -21.53 -28.92 -5.18
N ASN A 76 -20.69 -29.19 -6.18
CA ASN A 76 -20.72 -28.46 -7.45
C ASN A 76 -22.02 -28.71 -8.23
N LYS A 77 -22.63 -29.88 -8.11
CA LYS A 77 -23.96 -30.17 -8.65
C LYS A 77 -25.04 -29.36 -7.93
N LEU A 78 -25.03 -29.37 -6.59
CA LEU A 78 -25.96 -28.59 -5.75
C LEU A 78 -25.86 -27.08 -6.02
N ILE A 79 -24.66 -26.55 -6.25
CA ILE A 79 -24.47 -25.14 -6.59
C ILE A 79 -25.08 -24.79 -7.96
N ARG A 80 -24.97 -25.67 -8.95
CA ARG A 80 -25.62 -25.47 -10.25
C ARG A 80 -27.14 -25.46 -10.09
N GLU A 81 -27.69 -26.42 -9.35
CA GLU A 81 -29.11 -26.45 -9.00
C GLU A 81 -29.54 -25.17 -8.28
N LYS A 82 -28.77 -24.72 -7.29
CA LYS A 82 -29.01 -23.47 -6.56
C LYS A 82 -29.12 -22.27 -7.51
N VAL A 83 -28.25 -22.16 -8.52
CA VAL A 83 -28.31 -21.06 -9.49
C VAL A 83 -29.60 -21.11 -10.32
N HIS A 84 -30.08 -22.31 -10.68
CA HIS A 84 -31.37 -22.46 -11.35
C HIS A 84 -32.53 -22.00 -10.47
N TRP A 85 -32.51 -22.36 -9.18
CA TRP A 85 -33.52 -21.90 -8.22
C TRP A 85 -33.44 -20.39 -7.96
N GLU A 86 -32.24 -19.82 -7.86
CA GLU A 86 -32.06 -18.36 -7.69
C GLU A 86 -32.56 -17.59 -8.91
N ARG A 87 -32.33 -18.10 -10.13
CA ARG A 87 -32.89 -17.51 -11.35
C ARG A 87 -34.41 -17.61 -11.35
N ARG A 88 -34.98 -18.75 -10.95
CA ARG A 88 -36.43 -18.92 -10.86
C ARG A 88 -37.06 -17.97 -9.86
N ILE A 89 -36.43 -17.75 -8.70
CA ILE A 89 -36.91 -16.79 -7.72
C ILE A 89 -36.95 -15.39 -8.32
N VAL A 90 -35.92 -15.00 -9.09
CA VAL A 90 -35.91 -13.70 -9.79
C VAL A 90 -37.01 -13.62 -10.85
N GLU A 91 -37.24 -14.67 -11.63
CA GLU A 91 -38.34 -14.74 -12.62
C GLU A 91 -39.72 -14.59 -11.97
N LEU A 92 -39.90 -15.13 -10.76
CA LEU A 92 -41.13 -14.99 -9.97
C LEU A 92 -41.24 -13.63 -9.25
N GLY A 93 -40.31 -12.70 -9.47
CA GLY A 93 -40.31 -11.35 -8.87
C GLY A 93 -39.67 -11.28 -7.48
N GLY A 94 -38.91 -12.30 -7.08
CA GLY A 94 -38.25 -12.37 -5.77
C GLY A 94 -36.87 -11.70 -5.69
N PRO A 95 -36.24 -11.75 -4.51
CA PRO A 95 -34.93 -11.14 -4.28
C PRO A 95 -33.82 -11.77 -5.15
N ASN A 96 -32.91 -10.93 -5.64
CA ASN A 96 -31.77 -11.38 -6.43
C ASN A 96 -30.58 -11.78 -5.54
N TYR A 97 -30.53 -13.06 -5.17
CA TYR A 97 -29.46 -13.62 -4.33
C TYR A 97 -28.10 -13.76 -5.05
N ALA A 98 -28.06 -13.72 -6.38
CA ALA A 98 -26.81 -13.84 -7.14
C ALA A 98 -25.87 -12.65 -6.91
N LYS A 99 -26.42 -11.46 -6.62
CA LYS A 99 -25.63 -10.25 -6.34
C LYS A 99 -24.85 -10.32 -5.03
N HIS A 100 -25.39 -11.01 -4.04
CA HIS A 100 -24.79 -11.14 -2.70
C HIS A 100 -24.03 -12.46 -2.52
N ALA A 101 -23.85 -13.24 -3.59
CA ALA A 101 -23.10 -14.48 -3.50
C ALA A 101 -21.62 -14.18 -3.17
N PRO A 102 -21.03 -14.82 -2.14
CA PRO A 102 -19.62 -14.65 -1.84
C PRO A 102 -18.79 -15.09 -3.04
N LYS A 103 -17.89 -14.21 -3.50
CA LYS A 103 -16.90 -14.53 -4.53
C LYS A 103 -15.89 -15.53 -3.95
N MET A 104 -15.35 -16.42 -4.79
CA MET A 104 -14.47 -17.51 -4.37
C MET A 104 -13.32 -16.99 -3.52
N THR A 105 -13.23 -17.41 -2.26
CA THR A 105 -12.10 -17.13 -1.36
C THR A 105 -11.20 -18.35 -1.23
N ASP A 106 -9.91 -18.14 -1.02
CA ASP A 106 -8.87 -19.15 -0.80
C ASP A 106 -8.98 -19.80 0.57
N LEU A 107 -8.11 -20.78 0.83
CA LEU A 107 -7.83 -21.31 2.17
C LEU A 107 -7.50 -20.17 3.17
N ASP A 108 -6.89 -19.08 2.70
CA ASP A 108 -6.55 -17.88 3.50
C ASP A 108 -7.54 -16.72 3.32
N GLY A 109 -8.71 -16.94 2.72
CA GLY A 109 -9.73 -15.89 2.55
C GLY A 109 -9.50 -14.94 1.36
N ASN A 110 -8.47 -15.15 0.54
CA ASN A 110 -8.16 -14.31 -0.62
C ASN A 110 -9.01 -14.67 -1.86
N ILE A 111 -9.50 -13.69 -2.61
CA ILE A 111 -10.40 -13.98 -3.73
C ILE A 111 -9.60 -14.52 -4.94
N ILE A 112 -9.59 -15.83 -5.19
CA ILE A 112 -9.05 -16.41 -6.43
C ILE A 112 -10.17 -16.76 -7.40
N ASN A 113 -10.12 -16.13 -8.56
CA ASN A 113 -10.82 -16.61 -9.75
C ASN A 113 -9.96 -17.72 -10.35
N VAL A 114 -10.29 -19.00 -10.08
CA VAL A 114 -9.77 -20.10 -10.91
C VAL A 114 -10.24 -19.81 -12.33
N PRO A 115 -9.34 -19.55 -13.30
CA PRO A 115 -9.74 -19.30 -14.67
C PRO A 115 -10.49 -20.54 -15.17
N ASN A 116 -11.72 -20.34 -15.62
CA ASN A 116 -12.47 -21.42 -16.23
C ASN A 116 -11.72 -21.80 -17.52
N THR A 117 -11.10 -22.99 -17.55
CA THR A 117 -10.41 -23.55 -18.72
C THR A 117 -11.27 -23.49 -19.98
N SER A 118 -12.60 -23.53 -19.84
CA SER A 118 -13.54 -23.57 -20.95
C SER A 118 -14.18 -22.21 -21.29
N GLY A 119 -13.83 -21.13 -20.58
CA GLY A 119 -14.32 -19.76 -20.85
C GLY A 119 -15.84 -19.54 -20.76
N ARG A 120 -16.63 -20.58 -20.45
CA ARG A 120 -18.10 -20.56 -20.46
C ARG A 120 -18.65 -20.98 -19.10
N GLY A 121 -19.18 -20.03 -18.36
CA GLY A 121 -19.89 -20.26 -17.10
C GLY A 121 -19.02 -20.35 -15.85
N PRO A 122 -19.64 -20.61 -14.68
CA PRO A 122 -18.92 -20.72 -13.42
C PRO A 122 -18.10 -22.02 -13.43
N GLY A 123 -16.77 -21.89 -13.38
CA GLY A 123 -15.85 -23.03 -13.38
C GLY A 123 -16.03 -23.96 -12.17
N TYR A 124 -15.46 -25.15 -12.29
CA TYR A 124 -15.41 -26.15 -11.22
C TYR A 124 -14.73 -25.56 -9.97
N ARG A 125 -15.27 -25.80 -8.78
CA ARG A 125 -14.76 -25.22 -7.53
C ARG A 125 -14.43 -26.30 -6.52
N TYR A 126 -13.44 -26.02 -5.69
CA TYR A 126 -13.04 -26.86 -4.58
C TYR A 126 -13.43 -26.17 -3.27
N PHE A 127 -14.09 -26.89 -2.36
CA PHE A 127 -14.58 -26.34 -1.08
C PHE A 127 -13.89 -27.00 0.12
N GLY A 128 -13.72 -26.26 1.21
CA GLY A 128 -13.23 -26.78 2.50
C GLY A 128 -11.99 -27.68 2.37
N ALA A 129 -12.09 -28.89 2.93
CA ALA A 129 -11.04 -29.92 2.89
C ALA A 129 -10.64 -30.33 1.46
N ALA A 130 -11.53 -30.24 0.47
CA ALA A 130 -11.21 -30.58 -0.92
C ALA A 130 -10.13 -29.65 -1.53
N LYS A 131 -9.94 -28.44 -0.99
CA LYS A 131 -8.85 -27.54 -1.40
C LYS A 131 -7.47 -28.01 -0.93
N LYS A 132 -7.42 -28.80 0.14
CA LYS A 132 -6.17 -29.33 0.74
C LYS A 132 -5.68 -30.59 0.02
N LEU A 133 -6.44 -31.13 -0.94
CA LEU A 133 -6.08 -32.32 -1.70
C LEU A 133 -4.78 -32.11 -2.50
N ARG A 134 -3.96 -33.17 -2.58
CA ARG A 134 -2.71 -33.17 -3.36
C ARG A 134 -3.05 -32.97 -4.85
N GLY A 135 -2.37 -32.04 -5.51
CA GLY A 135 -2.67 -31.58 -6.89
C GLY A 135 -3.71 -30.44 -6.98
N VAL A 136 -4.73 -30.40 -6.12
CA VAL A 136 -5.65 -29.24 -6.06
C VAL A 136 -4.99 -28.09 -5.33
N ARG A 137 -4.32 -28.39 -4.21
CA ARG A 137 -3.57 -27.41 -3.42
C ARG A 137 -2.56 -26.63 -4.27
N GLU A 138 -1.86 -27.30 -5.18
CA GLU A 138 -0.88 -26.70 -6.08
C GLU A 138 -1.52 -25.68 -7.05
N LEU A 139 -2.81 -25.83 -7.38
CA LEU A 139 -3.54 -24.87 -8.22
C LEU A 139 -3.89 -23.57 -7.47
N PHE A 140 -4.02 -23.64 -6.14
CA PHE A 140 -4.35 -22.49 -5.29
C PHE A 140 -3.13 -21.84 -4.65
N GLU A 141 -2.03 -22.59 -4.50
CA GLU A 141 -0.77 -22.08 -3.96
C GLU A 141 -0.14 -21.15 -5.00
N LYS A 142 -0.46 -19.85 -4.89
CA LYS A 142 0.13 -18.83 -5.75
C LYS A 142 1.65 -18.98 -5.69
N PRO A 143 2.35 -19.06 -6.83
CA PRO A 143 3.80 -18.98 -6.80
C PRO A 143 4.18 -17.73 -6.04
N PRO A 144 5.12 -17.81 -5.06
CA PRO A 144 5.45 -16.68 -4.22
C PRO A 144 5.75 -15.50 -5.11
N GLU A 145 5.07 -14.37 -4.89
CA GLU A 145 5.32 -13.16 -5.66
C GLU A 145 6.81 -12.82 -5.51
N LEU A 146 7.59 -13.16 -6.54
CA LEU A 146 8.99 -12.80 -6.59
C LEU A 146 9.00 -11.29 -6.53
N ARG A 147 9.41 -10.74 -5.38
CA ARG A 147 9.60 -9.30 -5.22
C ARG A 147 10.46 -8.86 -6.39
N LYS A 148 9.86 -8.14 -7.34
CA LYS A 148 10.57 -7.65 -8.51
C LYS A 148 11.74 -6.84 -7.99
N ARG A 149 12.96 -7.34 -8.21
CA ARG A 149 14.15 -6.58 -7.87
C ARG A 149 14.05 -5.27 -8.64
N ARG A 150 14.37 -4.15 -7.97
CA ARG A 150 14.34 -2.84 -8.61
C ARG A 150 15.17 -2.93 -9.88
N THR A 151 14.57 -2.61 -11.01
CA THR A 151 15.30 -2.59 -12.28
C THR A 151 16.27 -1.42 -12.27
N ARG A 152 17.31 -1.46 -13.12
CA ARG A 152 18.25 -0.33 -13.27
C ARG A 152 17.50 0.97 -13.56
N TYR A 153 16.42 0.89 -14.35
CA TYR A 153 15.52 2.01 -14.64
C TYR A 153 14.83 2.56 -13.38
N ASP A 154 14.30 1.72 -12.49
CA ASP A 154 13.67 2.16 -11.23
C ASP A 154 14.65 2.78 -10.22
N ILE A 155 15.94 2.48 -10.39
CA ILE A 155 17.03 3.09 -9.63
C ILE A 155 17.33 4.46 -10.25
N TYR A 156 17.60 4.53 -11.55
CA TYR A 156 17.88 5.79 -12.25
C TYR A 156 16.73 6.80 -12.18
N LYS A 157 15.48 6.35 -12.15
CA LYS A 157 14.32 7.24 -12.00
C LYS A 157 14.31 8.01 -10.66
N ARG A 158 14.96 7.47 -9.63
CA ARG A 158 15.12 8.11 -8.32
C ARG A 158 16.43 8.88 -8.17
N ILE A 159 17.35 8.73 -9.12
CA ILE A 159 18.57 9.52 -9.16
C ILE A 159 18.21 10.83 -9.86
N ASP A 160 17.92 11.85 -9.05
CA ASP A 160 17.61 13.20 -9.50
C ASP A 160 18.86 14.08 -9.48
N ALA A 161 18.73 15.34 -9.90
CA ALA A 161 19.83 16.31 -9.88
C ALA A 161 20.43 16.48 -8.47
N SER A 162 19.61 16.26 -7.42
CA SER A 162 20.03 16.29 -6.02
C SER A 162 21.09 15.22 -5.71
N TYR A 163 21.02 14.03 -6.32
CA TYR A 163 22.08 13.00 -6.15
C TYR A 163 23.45 13.46 -6.65
N TYR A 164 23.49 14.35 -7.63
CA TYR A 164 24.73 14.93 -8.18
C TYR A 164 25.14 16.24 -7.49
N GLY A 165 24.46 16.63 -6.40
CA GLY A 165 24.81 17.81 -5.60
C GLY A 165 24.44 19.15 -6.23
N TYR A 166 23.67 19.19 -7.32
CA TYR A 166 23.26 20.45 -7.97
C TYR A 166 22.35 21.35 -7.11
N ARG A 167 21.87 20.85 -5.95
CA ARG A 167 21.03 21.58 -5.00
C ARG A 167 21.69 21.82 -3.65
N ASP A 168 22.90 21.29 -3.42
CA ASP A 168 23.57 21.37 -2.13
C ASP A 168 24.00 22.82 -1.79
N ASP A 169 24.23 23.64 -2.81
CA ASP A 169 24.54 25.07 -2.67
C ASP A 169 23.32 25.90 -2.23
N GLU A 170 22.08 25.42 -2.48
CA GLU A 170 20.85 26.15 -2.15
C GLU A 170 20.39 25.95 -0.70
N ASP A 171 20.81 24.86 -0.03
CA ASP A 171 20.38 24.51 1.33
C ASP A 171 21.11 25.33 2.42
N GLY A 172 22.16 26.09 2.06
CA GLY A 172 22.91 26.96 2.98
C GLY A 172 23.65 26.20 4.11
N VAL A 173 23.72 24.87 4.02
CA VAL A 173 24.46 24.02 4.95
C VAL A 173 25.96 24.16 4.70
N LEU A 174 26.37 24.24 3.43
CA LEU A 174 27.76 24.39 3.04
C LEU A 174 28.37 25.69 3.60
N GLU A 175 27.67 26.81 3.43
CA GLU A 175 28.09 28.13 3.94
C GLU A 175 28.33 28.14 5.47
N LYS A 176 27.48 27.46 6.24
CA LYS A 176 27.63 27.35 7.70
C LYS A 176 28.87 26.55 8.11
N VAL A 177 29.27 25.57 7.29
CA VAL A 177 30.45 24.73 7.55
C VAL A 177 31.72 25.43 7.06
N GLU A 178 31.66 26.18 5.96
CA GLU A 178 32.79 26.89 5.39
C GLU A 178 33.16 28.15 6.17
N ALA A 179 32.19 28.94 6.64
CA ALA A 179 32.42 30.17 7.41
C ALA A 179 33.43 30.03 8.59
N PRO A 180 33.34 29.02 9.47
CA PRO A 180 34.33 28.85 10.55
C PRO A 180 35.70 28.40 10.02
N ALA A 181 35.76 27.68 8.90
CA ALA A 181 37.02 27.27 8.27
C ALA A 181 37.72 28.45 7.58
N GLU A 182 36.95 29.30 6.89
CA GLU A 182 37.43 30.56 6.32
C GLU A 182 37.90 31.53 7.38
N TRP A 183 37.15 31.67 8.49
CA TRP A 183 37.57 32.51 9.61
C TRP A 183 38.91 32.07 10.19
N LYS A 184 39.11 30.74 10.36
CA LYS A 184 40.39 30.18 10.82
C LYS A 184 41.52 30.48 9.83
N ARG A 185 41.30 30.29 8.52
CA ARG A 185 42.30 30.64 7.49
C ARG A 185 42.62 32.13 7.47
N MET A 186 41.62 32.99 7.58
CA MET A 186 41.79 34.44 7.67
C MET A 186 42.57 34.84 8.93
N GLU A 187 42.30 34.19 10.06
CA GLU A 187 43.08 34.40 11.29
C GLU A 187 44.54 33.96 11.14
N GLU A 188 44.80 32.84 10.47
CA GLU A 188 46.15 32.36 10.17
C GLU A 188 46.90 33.35 9.29
N ILE A 189 46.30 33.79 8.18
CA ILE A 189 46.85 34.83 7.29
C ILE A 189 47.10 36.13 8.08
N ARG A 190 46.17 36.53 8.95
CA ARG A 190 46.33 37.74 9.79
C ARG A 190 47.47 37.58 10.80
N LYS A 191 47.65 36.39 11.37
CA LYS A 191 48.77 36.08 12.28
C LYS A 191 50.10 36.08 11.53
N GLU A 192 50.15 35.54 10.32
CA GLU A 192 51.32 35.58 9.44
C GLU A 192 51.68 37.01 9.03
N ALA A 193 50.71 37.81 8.60
CA ALA A 193 50.91 39.22 8.30
C ALA A 193 51.42 40.00 9.52
N ARG A 194 50.87 39.76 10.72
CA ARG A 194 51.37 40.37 11.98
C ARG A 194 52.79 39.93 12.33
N ARG A 195 53.18 38.69 12.00
CA ARG A 195 54.56 38.21 12.19
C ARG A 195 55.52 38.85 11.19
N ALA A 196 55.09 39.05 9.94
CA ALA A 196 55.88 39.75 8.92
C ALA A 196 56.10 41.23 9.28
N VAL A 197 55.13 41.89 9.93
CA VAL A 197 55.21 43.30 10.36
C VAL A 197 56.08 43.51 11.62
N LYS A 198 56.71 42.47 12.19
CA LYS A 198 57.66 42.65 13.30
C LYS A 198 58.93 43.42 12.94
N SER A 199 59.18 43.71 11.66
CA SER A 199 60.14 44.74 11.24
C SER A 199 59.50 46.14 11.34
N GLY A 200 59.30 46.61 12.57
CA GLY A 200 59.55 48.00 12.94
C GLY A 200 58.75 49.17 12.33
N GLU A 201 57.69 48.97 11.55
CA GLU A 201 56.92 50.11 11.03
C GLU A 201 55.41 49.85 11.01
N VAL A 202 54.79 49.95 12.19
CA VAL A 202 53.33 50.06 12.29
C VAL A 202 52.99 51.55 12.20
N VAL A 203 52.77 52.06 10.99
CA VAL A 203 52.19 53.39 10.82
C VAL A 203 50.76 53.33 11.35
N SER A 204 50.54 53.87 12.55
CA SER A 204 49.19 54.03 13.08
C SER A 204 48.40 54.88 12.09
N VAL A 205 47.23 54.41 11.65
CA VAL A 205 46.37 55.08 10.66
C VAL A 205 46.09 56.55 11.03
N ALA A 206 46.11 56.88 12.33
CA ALA A 206 46.00 58.26 12.82
C ALA A 206 47.21 59.14 12.42
N LYS A 207 48.45 58.68 12.60
CA LYS A 207 49.66 59.40 12.19
C LYS A 207 49.76 59.57 10.68
N ALA A 208 49.36 58.54 9.92
CA ALA A 208 49.31 58.64 8.45
C ALA A 208 48.31 59.72 8.00
N LYS A 209 47.15 59.84 8.66
CA LYS A 209 46.16 60.88 8.33
C LYS A 209 46.69 62.28 8.62
N GLU A 210 47.33 62.49 9.78
CA GLU A 210 47.91 63.80 10.13
C GLU A 210 49.06 64.21 9.17
N GLU A 211 49.88 63.26 8.73
CA GLU A 211 50.95 63.51 7.77
C GLU A 211 50.41 63.84 6.36
N ILE A 212 49.37 63.12 5.93
CA ILE A 212 48.70 63.40 4.65
C ILE A 212 48.01 64.77 4.70
N GLU A 213 47.34 65.13 5.79
CA GLU A 213 46.71 66.45 5.94
C GLU A 213 47.73 67.59 5.89
N LYS A 214 48.89 67.44 6.53
CA LYS A 214 49.99 68.41 6.45
C LYS A 214 50.54 68.53 5.03
N MET A 215 50.77 67.42 4.32
CA MET A 215 51.22 67.47 2.93
C MET A 215 50.20 68.14 1.99
N VAL A 216 48.91 67.91 2.22
CA VAL A 216 47.85 68.55 1.44
C VAL A 216 47.79 70.05 1.73
N LEU A 217 47.97 70.47 2.98
CA LEU A 217 48.04 71.88 3.37
C LEU A 217 49.26 72.59 2.76
N GLU A 218 50.44 71.96 2.76
CA GLU A 218 51.65 72.53 2.14
C GLU A 218 51.52 72.69 0.63
N LYS A 219 50.91 71.71 -0.06
CA LYS A 219 50.62 71.83 -1.48
C LYS A 219 49.68 73.00 -1.77
N LYS A 220 48.59 73.14 -1.00
CA LYS A 220 47.67 74.27 -1.14
C LYS A 220 48.34 75.62 -0.84
N LYS A 221 49.24 75.68 0.15
CA LYS A 221 50.01 76.89 0.46
C LYS A 221 50.94 77.27 -0.71
N LYS A 222 51.62 76.29 -1.32
CA LYS A 222 52.47 76.50 -2.51
C LYS A 222 51.66 76.93 -3.73
N GLU A 223 50.50 76.33 -3.96
CA GLU A 223 49.59 76.74 -5.05
C GLU A 223 49.01 78.14 -4.85
N LEU A 224 48.72 78.55 -3.61
CA LEU A 224 48.30 79.92 -3.30
C LEU A 224 49.45 80.91 -3.47
N LEU A 225 50.66 80.57 -3.00
CA LEU A 225 51.85 81.37 -3.26
C LEU A 225 52.05 81.55 -4.77
N SER A 226 52.05 80.49 -5.57
CA SER A 226 52.20 80.60 -7.02
C SER A 226 51.08 81.39 -7.72
N LYS A 227 49.89 81.47 -7.13
CA LYS A 227 48.75 82.22 -7.68
C LYS A 227 48.74 83.69 -7.26
N TYR A 228 49.32 84.03 -6.11
CA TYR A 228 49.26 85.37 -5.52
C TYR A 228 50.63 86.07 -5.42
N THR A 229 51.73 85.39 -5.73
CA THR A 229 53.00 86.04 -6.06
C THR A 229 52.87 86.57 -7.49
N SER A 230 52.56 87.85 -7.61
CA SER A 230 52.76 88.63 -8.84
C SER A 230 54.23 88.60 -9.24
N ASP A 231 54.52 88.58 -10.55
CA ASP A 231 55.85 88.57 -11.20
C ASP A 231 56.83 89.70 -10.79
N GLY A 232 56.52 90.51 -9.78
CA GLY A 232 57.30 91.67 -9.34
C GLY A 232 58.12 91.53 -8.04
N LEU A 233 58.21 90.34 -7.42
CA LEU A 233 58.98 90.14 -6.18
C LEU A 233 59.95 88.94 -6.22
N LEU A 234 60.14 88.31 -7.38
CA LEU A 234 61.11 87.23 -7.59
C LEU A 234 62.47 87.71 -8.14
N GLU A 235 62.66 89.02 -8.34
CA GLU A 235 63.95 89.62 -8.73
C GLU A 235 64.81 90.12 -7.55
N GLU A 236 64.37 89.99 -6.29
CA GLU A 236 65.13 90.55 -5.15
C GLU A 236 65.64 89.54 -4.10
N GLN A 237 65.51 88.22 -4.30
CA GLN A 237 66.03 87.25 -3.30
C GLN A 237 66.71 86.01 -3.92
N THR A 238 67.60 86.21 -4.90
CA THR A 238 68.78 85.35 -5.07
C THR A 238 69.89 85.77 -4.13
#